data_AF-A0A1W1UQK1-F1
#
_entry.id   AF-A0A1W1UQK1-F1
#
_cell.length_a   1.000
_cell.length_b   1.000
_cell.length_c   1.000
_cell.angle_alpha   90.00
_cell.angle_beta   90.00
_cell.angle_gamma   90.00
#
_symmetry.space_group_name_H-M   'P 1'
#
loop_
_entity.id
_entity.type
_entity.pdbx_description
1 polymer ?
#
loop_
_entity_poly.entity_id
_entity_poly.type
_entity_poly.pdbx_seq_one_letter_code
_entity_poly.pdbx_strand_id
1 'polypeptide(L)' 'MSTKKENKSQQYQIRLTDEFRQQLEEQAKSDGDTALATWIKRILRKELSARGIEPKG' A
#
# COMPACT_ATOMS: atom_id res chain seq x y z
N MET A 1 24.70 11.56 20.98
CA MET A 1 24.38 10.51 19.99
C MET A 1 23.04 10.85 19.35
N SER A 2 23.05 11.64 18.28
CA SER A 2 21.84 12.10 17.59
C SER A 2 21.28 10.93 16.78
N THR A 3 20.29 10.23 17.32
CA THR A 3 19.64 9.12 16.63
C THR A 3 18.90 9.66 15.42
N LYS A 4 19.46 9.32 14.25
CA LYS A 4 18.89 9.47 12.92
C LYS A 4 17.39 9.22 13.02
N LYS A 5 16.55 10.21 12.67
CA LYS A 5 15.10 10.07 12.50
C LYS A 5 14.90 9.02 11.41
N GLU A 6 14.93 7.77 11.82
CA GLU A 6 14.57 6.64 11.00
C GLU A 6 13.10 6.90 10.65
N ASN A 7 12.88 7.18 9.37
CA ASN A 7 11.61 7.54 8.77
C ASN A 7 10.71 6.30 8.84
N LYS A 8 10.34 5.88 10.07
CA LYS A 8 9.41 4.78 10.32
C LYS A 8 8.09 5.25 9.76
N SER A 9 7.81 4.84 8.53
CA SER A 9 6.53 5.06 7.87
C SER A 9 5.43 4.69 8.87
N GLN A 10 4.53 5.63 9.15
CA GLN A 10 3.44 5.41 10.09
C GLN A 10 2.66 4.17 9.64
N GLN A 11 2.55 3.17 10.52
CA GLN A 11 1.79 1.97 10.22
C GLN A 11 0.32 2.36 10.13
N TYR A 12 -0.25 2.25 8.93
CA TYR A 12 -1.66 2.51 8.71
C TYR A 12 -2.44 1.25 9.10
N GLN A 13 -3.14 1.28 10.24
CA GLN A 13 -4.06 0.20 10.60
C GLN A 13 -5.36 0.39 9.81
N ILE A 14 -5.54 -0.42 8.78
CA ILE A 14 -6.80 -0.49 8.03
C ILE A 14 -7.62 -1.64 8.63
N ARG A 15 -8.84 -1.34 9.07
CA ARG A 15 -9.81 -2.40 9.40
C ARG A 15 -10.39 -2.93 8.10
N LEU A 16 -9.86 -4.05 7.65
CA LEU A 16 -10.40 -4.81 6.52
C LEU A 16 -11.28 -5.92 7.10
N THR A 17 -12.48 -6.11 6.55
CA THR A 17 -13.23 -7.34 6.75
C THR A 17 -12.50 -8.49 6.08
N ASP A 18 -12.71 -9.71 6.56
CA ASP A 18 -12.00 -10.90 6.05
C ASP A 18 -12.24 -11.09 4.54
N GLU A 19 -13.49 -10.91 4.09
CA GLU A 19 -13.88 -10.94 2.69
C GLU A 19 -13.13 -9.91 1.84
N PHE A 20 -13.03 -8.66 2.33
CA PHE A 20 -12.36 -7.60 1.59
C PHE A 20 -10.85 -7.83 1.53
N ARG A 21 -10.25 -8.34 2.62
CA ARG A 21 -8.84 -8.75 2.63
C ARG A 21 -8.59 -9.85 1.60
N GLN A 22 -9.46 -10.87 1.55
CA GLN A 22 -9.32 -11.97 0.62
C GLN A 22 -9.40 -11.49 -0.84
N GLN A 23 -10.35 -10.61 -1.16
CA GLN A 23 -10.43 -9.99 -2.48
C GLN A 23 -9.14 -9.22 -2.85
N LEU A 24 -8.58 -8.45 -1.90
CA LEU A 24 -7.33 -7.73 -2.14
C LEU A 24 -6.15 -8.69 -2.36
N GLU A 25 -6.08 -9.80 -1.62
CA GLU A 25 -5.03 -10.81 -1.78
C GLU A 25 -5.14 -11.57 -3.11
N GLU A 26 -6.37 -11.91 -3.54
CA GLU A 26 -6.61 -12.53 -4.85
C GLU A 26 -6.20 -11.60 -6.00
N GLN A 27 -6.51 -10.32 -5.88
CA GLN A 27 -6.15 -9.35 -6.90
C GLN A 27 -4.66 -9.02 -6.90
N ALA A 28 -4.03 -8.94 -5.72
CA ALA A 28 -2.57 -8.83 -5.60
C ALA A 28 -1.87 -10.02 -6.26
N LYS A 29 -2.37 -11.24 -6.01
CA LYS A 29 -1.85 -12.47 -6.62
C LYS A 29 -2.05 -12.49 -8.12
N SER A 30 -3.22 -12.04 -8.60
CA SER A 30 -3.52 -11.93 -10.04
C SER A 30 -2.60 -10.93 -10.74
N ASP A 31 -2.18 -9.88 -10.04
CA ASP A 31 -1.24 -8.86 -10.52
C ASP A 31 0.24 -9.28 -10.35
N GLY A 32 0.49 -10.46 -9.76
CA GLY A 32 1.83 -11.03 -9.54
C GLY A 32 2.57 -10.48 -8.32
N ASP A 33 1.90 -9.73 -7.45
CA ASP A 33 2.49 -9.16 -6.24
C ASP A 33 2.39 -10.15 -5.06
N THR A 34 3.53 -10.50 -4.47
CA THR A 34 3.61 -11.45 -3.34
C THR A 34 3.14 -10.84 -2.01
N ALA A 35 3.13 -9.51 -1.90
CA ALA A 35 2.81 -8.81 -0.67
C ALA A 35 1.66 -7.82 -0.89
N LEU A 36 0.56 -8.03 -0.16
CA LEU A 36 -0.61 -7.16 -0.18
C LEU A 36 -0.25 -5.69 0.04
N ALA A 37 0.68 -5.42 0.96
CA ALA A 37 1.14 -4.07 1.25
C ALA A 37 1.83 -3.39 0.05
N THR A 38 2.62 -4.14 -0.73
CA THR A 38 3.28 -3.63 -1.94
C THR A 38 2.27 -3.34 -3.03
N TRP A 39 1.33 -4.28 -3.23
CA TRP A 39 0.25 -4.12 -4.19
C TRP A 39 -0.65 -2.92 -3.84
N ILE A 40 -1.09 -2.79 -2.60
CA ILE A 40 -1.88 -1.64 -2.12
C ILE A 40 -1.15 -0.32 -2.39
N LYS A 41 0.16 -0.22 -2.07
CA LYS A 41 0.94 0.98 -2.39
C LYS A 41 0.93 1.29 -3.88
N ARG A 42 1.05 0.27 -4.73
CA ARG A 42 1.05 0.42 -6.19
C ARG A 42 -0.30 0.91 -6.71
N ILE A 43 -1.40 0.35 -6.19
CA ILE A 43 -2.77 0.79 -6.52
C ILE A 43 -2.97 2.24 -6.07
N LEU A 44 -2.57 2.60 -4.85
CA LEU A 44 -2.67 3.97 -4.36
C LEU A 44 -1.86 4.96 -5.21
N ARG A 45 -0.63 4.60 -5.62
CA ARG A 45 0.17 5.43 -6.54
C ARG A 45 -0.50 5.59 -7.90
N LYS A 46 -1.08 4.52 -8.45
CA LYS A 46 -1.85 4.57 -9.72
C LYS A 46 -3.07 5.48 -9.58
N GLU A 47 -3.83 5.35 -8.51
CA GLU A 47 -5.02 6.16 -8.22
C GLU A 47 -4.67 7.64 -8.07
N LEU A 48 -3.59 7.97 -7.35
CA LEU A 48 -3.08 9.33 -7.22
C LEU A 48 -2.69 9.90 -8.60
N SER A 49 -1.93 9.13 -9.38
CA SER A 49 -1.51 9.53 -10.72
C SER A 49 -2.69 9.74 -11.67
N ALA A 50 -3.72 8.88 -11.60
CA ALA A 50 -4.96 9.01 -12.36
C ALA A 50 -5.74 10.29 -12.00
N ARG A 51 -5.60 10.78 -10.76
CA ARG A 51 -6.16 12.06 -10.31
C ARG A 51 -5.25 13.27 -10.61
N GLY A 52 -4.14 13.06 -11.30
CA GLY A 52 -3.15 14.10 -11.61
C GLY A 52 -2.26 14.48 -10.43
N ILE A 53 -2.24 13.68 -9.36
CA ILE A 53 -1.42 13.91 -8.18
C ILE A 53 -0.15 13.08 -8.30
N GLU A 54 1.01 13.73 -8.34
CA GLU A 54 2.30 13.03 -8.33
C GLU A 54 2.47 12.27 -7.01
N PRO A 55 2.63 10.94 -7.04
CA PRO A 55 2.81 10.16 -5.81
C PRO A 55 4.15 10.50 -5.18
N LYS A 56 4.12 11.23 -4.07
CA LYS A 56 5.31 11.54 -3.26
C LYS A 56 5.58 10.39 -2.30
N GLY A 57 6.48 9.49 -2.70
CA GLY A 57 6.99 8.39 -1.88
C GLY A 57 7.26 7.11 -2.64
#